data_AF-A0ABD1TS34-F1
#
_entry.id   AF-A0ABD1TS34-F1
#
_cell.length_a   1.000
_cell.length_b   1.000
_cell.length_c   1.000
_cell.angle_alpha   90.00
_cell.angle_beta   90.00
_cell.angle_gamma   90.00
#
_symmetry.space_group_name_H-M   'P 1'
#
loop_
_entity.id
_entity.type
_entity.pdbx_description
1 polymer ?
#
loop_
_entity_poly.entity_id
_entity_poly.type
_entity_poly.pdbx_seq_one_letter_code
_entity_poly.pdbx_strand_id
1 'polypeptide(L)'
;MLVPRESTQDSKVMGFHIAARTQVIINAWAIARDPMQWENPEEFNPERFFKNTTLDFRGFNFEYIPFDAGRRGCPGITFAMAVNEFALAKLMHNFDFALPIGVKEWDMTEAI
;
A
#
# COMPACT_ATOMS: atom_id res chain seq x y z
N MET A 1 1.23 -1.81 -7.74
CA MET A 1 2.64 -1.68 -8.17
C MET A 1 3.04 -0.20 -8.06
N LEU A 2 4.24 0.13 -7.57
CA LEU A 2 4.70 1.52 -7.47
C LEU A 2 5.20 2.05 -8.83
N VAL A 3 5.32 3.37 -8.94
CA VAL A 3 5.86 4.02 -10.15
C VAL A 3 7.27 3.49 -10.44
N PRO A 4 7.57 3.02 -11.67
CA PRO A 4 8.89 2.53 -12.01
C PRO A 4 9.97 3.59 -11.76
N ARG A 5 11.15 3.11 -11.32
CA ARG A 5 12.35 3.94 -11.14
C ARG A 5 13.39 3.55 -12.18
N GLU A 6 14.36 4.42 -12.39
CA GLU A 6 15.50 4.15 -13.27
C GLU A 6 16.80 4.36 -12.48
N SER A 7 17.76 3.43 -12.62
CA SER A 7 19.09 3.60 -12.03
C SER A 7 19.84 4.74 -12.74
N THR A 8 20.35 5.71 -11.97
CA THR A 8 21.09 6.84 -12.55
C THR A 8 22.55 6.51 -12.88
N GLN A 9 23.06 5.41 -12.30
CA GLN A 9 24.43 4.95 -12.43
C GLN A 9 24.50 3.45 -12.17
N ASP A 10 25.62 2.86 -12.57
CA ASP A 10 26.00 1.50 -12.20
C ASP A 10 25.97 1.34 -10.67
N SER A 11 25.27 0.32 -10.21
CA SER A 11 24.98 0.10 -8.80
C SER A 11 25.10 -1.38 -8.45
N LYS A 12 25.17 -1.68 -7.15
CA LYS A 12 25.06 -3.05 -6.63
C LYS A 12 23.88 -3.15 -5.68
N VAL A 13 23.03 -4.14 -5.87
CA VAL A 13 21.87 -4.43 -5.00
C VAL A 13 21.92 -5.91 -4.65
N MET A 14 21.96 -6.23 -3.36
CA MET A 14 22.07 -7.63 -2.88
C MET A 14 23.21 -8.43 -3.53
N GLY A 15 24.32 -7.76 -3.85
CA GLY A 15 25.47 -8.36 -4.54
C GLY A 15 25.37 -8.40 -6.08
N PHE A 16 24.20 -8.18 -6.65
CA PHE A 16 23.99 -8.13 -8.10
C PHE A 16 24.39 -6.77 -8.68
N HIS A 17 25.06 -6.79 -9.82
CA HIS A 17 25.37 -5.58 -10.59
C HIS A 17 24.15 -5.12 -11.39
N ILE A 18 23.78 -3.86 -11.22
CA ILE A 18 22.68 -3.19 -11.92
C ILE A 18 23.30 -2.09 -12.77
N ALA A 19 23.22 -2.22 -14.10
CA ALA A 19 23.72 -1.20 -15.02
C ALA A 19 22.92 0.11 -14.87
N ALA A 20 23.55 1.24 -15.20
CA ALA A 20 22.85 2.51 -15.35
C ALA A 20 21.69 2.38 -16.36
N ARG A 21 20.63 3.17 -16.16
CA ARG A 21 19.41 3.19 -16.98
C ARG A 21 18.56 1.92 -16.93
N THR A 22 18.78 1.09 -15.92
CA THR A 22 17.94 -0.09 -15.66
C THR A 22 16.64 0.35 -14.99
N GLN A 23 15.51 -0.08 -15.55
CA GLN A 23 14.21 0.10 -14.91
C GLN A 23 14.08 -0.81 -13.68
N VAL A 24 13.71 -0.23 -12.55
CA VAL A 24 13.50 -0.90 -11.28
C VAL A 24 12.03 -0.78 -10.88
N ILE A 25 11.39 -1.92 -10.63
CA ILE A 25 10.00 -1.99 -10.20
C ILE A 25 9.99 -2.52 -8.76
N ILE A 26 9.35 -1.77 -7.86
CA ILE A 26 9.15 -2.19 -6.47
C ILE A 26 7.78 -2.86 -6.38
N ASN A 27 7.76 -4.13 -5.99
CA ASN A 27 6.53 -4.90 -5.82
C ASN A 27 5.90 -4.63 -4.44
N ALA A 28 5.40 -3.40 -4.23
CA ALA A 28 4.74 -3.03 -2.98
C ALA A 28 3.50 -3.88 -2.66
N TRP A 29 2.84 -4.46 -3.67
CA TRP A 29 1.70 -5.34 -3.46
C TRP A 29 2.12 -6.63 -2.74
N ALA A 30 3.22 -7.26 -3.19
CA ALA A 30 3.76 -8.46 -2.55
C ALA A 30 4.35 -8.14 -1.16
N ILE A 31 5.03 -7.01 -1.02
CA ILE A 31 5.59 -6.58 0.27
C ILE A 31 4.49 -6.41 1.33
N ALA A 32 3.38 -5.75 0.99
CA ALA A 32 2.25 -5.53 1.89
C ALA A 32 1.45 -6.82 2.20
N ARG A 33 1.79 -7.94 1.57
CA ARG A 33 1.15 -9.27 1.73
C ARG A 33 2.13 -10.36 2.10
N ASP A 34 3.37 -10.01 2.46
CA ASP A 34 4.37 -11.00 2.82
C ASP A 34 3.98 -11.68 4.15
N PRO A 35 3.72 -13.00 4.19
CA PRO A 35 3.37 -13.72 5.42
C PRO A 35 4.52 -13.75 6.44
N MET A 36 5.75 -13.42 6.05
CA MET A 36 6.86 -13.24 6.98
C MET A 36 6.77 -11.92 7.76
N GLN A 37 6.05 -10.93 7.24
CA GLN A 37 5.90 -9.60 7.85
C GLN A 37 4.50 -9.39 8.44
N TRP A 38 3.48 -10.05 7.89
CA TRP A 38 2.07 -9.82 8.21
C TRP A 38 1.37 -11.11 8.62
N GLU A 39 0.71 -11.09 9.78
CA GLU A 39 -0.24 -12.15 10.18
C GLU A 39 -1.50 -12.06 9.32
N ASN A 40 -1.95 -13.18 8.74
CA ASN A 40 -3.10 -13.23 7.84
C ASN A 40 -3.08 -12.12 6.75
N PRO A 41 -2.07 -12.09 5.86
CA PRO A 41 -1.85 -10.98 4.93
C PRO A 41 -2.97 -10.75 3.91
N GLU A 42 -3.74 -11.79 3.61
CA GLU A 42 -4.85 -11.72 2.64
C GLU A 42 -6.19 -11.31 3.28
N GLU A 43 -6.25 -11.20 4.61
CA GLU A 43 -7.46 -10.77 5.32
C GLU A 43 -7.52 -9.25 5.44
N PHE A 44 -8.67 -8.66 5.07
CA PHE A 44 -8.98 -7.28 5.41
C PHE A 44 -9.21 -7.16 6.94
N ASN A 45 -8.15 -6.78 7.65
CA ASN A 45 -8.14 -6.64 9.11
C ASN A 45 -7.52 -5.29 9.48
N PRO A 46 -8.32 -4.21 9.60
CA PRO A 46 -7.85 -2.88 10.00
C PRO A 46 -7.19 -2.86 11.38
N GLU A 47 -7.63 -3.71 12.30
CA GLU A 47 -7.18 -3.75 13.69
C GLU A 47 -5.69 -4.06 13.85
N ARG A 48 -5.06 -4.68 12.84
CA ARG A 48 -3.61 -4.91 12.81
C ARG A 48 -2.80 -3.62 12.98
N PHE A 49 -3.31 -2.49 12.49
CA PHE A 49 -2.64 -1.19 12.57
C PHE A 49 -2.81 -0.53 13.95
N PHE A 50 -3.75 -0.99 14.79
CA PHE A 50 -3.92 -0.45 16.14
C PHE A 50 -2.91 -1.03 17.14
N LYS A 51 -2.47 -2.27 16.92
CA LYS A 51 -1.53 -2.97 17.82
C LYS A 51 -0.08 -2.49 17.63
N ASN A 52 0.27 -2.07 16.43
CA ASN A 52 1.64 -1.69 16.07
C ASN A 52 1.76 -0.17 15.95
N THR A 53 1.97 0.51 17.08
CA THR A 53 2.07 1.98 17.13
C THR A 53 3.31 2.53 16.43
N THR A 54 4.27 1.66 16.06
CA THR A 54 5.49 2.04 15.34
C THR A 54 5.37 1.94 13.83
N LEU A 55 4.34 1.26 13.32
CA LEU A 55 4.14 1.08 11.89
C LEU A 55 3.45 2.31 11.30
N ASP A 56 4.13 3.01 10.40
CA ASP A 56 3.58 4.15 9.69
C ASP A 56 3.60 3.97 8.17
N PHE A 57 2.80 4.78 7.49
CA PHE A 57 2.71 4.83 6.03
C PHE A 57 3.57 5.93 5.41
N ARG A 58 4.45 6.58 6.21
CA ARG A 58 5.27 7.73 5.79
C ARG A 58 6.58 7.32 5.10
N GLY A 59 6.78 6.02 4.93
CA GLY A 59 7.94 5.44 4.24
C GLY A 59 9.16 5.22 5.14
N PHE A 60 8.95 5.09 6.45
CA PHE A 60 9.99 4.64 7.39
C PHE A 60 9.92 3.13 7.68
N ASN A 61 8.78 2.50 7.37
CA ASN A 61 8.53 1.06 7.49
C ASN A 61 8.46 0.44 6.10
N PHE A 62 9.49 -0.29 5.70
CA PHE A 62 9.58 -0.85 4.33
C PHE A 62 8.62 -2.01 4.09
N GLU A 63 8.13 -2.65 5.15
CA GLU A 63 7.03 -3.61 5.14
C GLU A 63 5.68 -2.99 4.74
N TYR A 64 5.54 -1.66 4.86
CA TYR A 64 4.31 -0.92 4.53
C TYR A 64 4.59 0.40 3.81
N ILE A 65 4.66 0.36 2.47
CA ILE A 65 4.98 1.52 1.61
C ILE A 65 3.88 1.85 0.60
N PRO A 66 2.62 2.09 1.04
CA PRO A 66 1.51 2.39 0.13
C PRO A 66 1.72 3.69 -0.67
N PHE A 67 2.54 4.61 -0.14
CA PHE A 67 2.88 5.89 -0.76
C PHE A 67 4.35 5.96 -1.21
N ASP A 68 5.01 4.81 -1.39
CA ASP A 68 6.45 4.72 -1.65
C ASP A 68 7.28 5.32 -0.49
N ALA A 69 8.61 5.37 -0.63
CA ALA A 69 9.53 5.85 0.40
C ALA A 69 10.67 6.70 -0.17
N GLY A 70 11.32 7.45 0.73
CA GLY A 70 12.49 8.28 0.45
C GLY A 70 12.20 9.49 -0.46
N ARG A 71 13.21 9.93 -1.22
CA ARG A 71 13.17 11.17 -2.03
C ARG A 71 12.07 11.25 -3.10
N ARG A 72 11.43 10.12 -3.42
CA ARG A 72 10.37 10.04 -4.44
C ARG A 72 9.06 9.47 -3.85
N GLY A 73 8.93 9.47 -2.52
CA GLY A 73 7.66 9.20 -1.86
C GLY A 73 6.58 10.17 -2.33
N CYS A 74 5.32 9.74 -2.26
CA CYS A 74 4.19 10.52 -2.73
C CYS A 74 4.09 11.85 -1.96
N PRO A 75 4.19 13.01 -2.63
CA PRO A 75 4.04 14.31 -1.96
C PRO A 75 2.60 14.56 -1.50
N GLY A 76 1.63 13.80 -2.02
CA GLY A 76 0.21 13.92 -1.71
C GLY A 76 -0.25 13.12 -0.48
N ILE A 77 0.65 12.49 0.27
CA ILE A 77 0.32 11.63 1.42
C ILE A 77 -0.63 12.30 2.42
N THR A 78 -0.32 13.52 2.87
CA THR A 78 -1.14 14.25 3.85
C THR A 78 -2.51 14.60 3.29
N PHE A 79 -2.58 14.96 2.01
CA PHE A 79 -3.84 15.25 1.33
C PHE A 79 -4.71 14.00 1.20
N ALA A 80 -4.13 12.88 0.74
CA ALA A 80 -4.82 11.62 0.59
C ALA A 80 -5.40 11.13 1.92
N MET A 81 -4.63 11.23 3.01
CA MET A 81 -5.11 10.85 4.35
C MET A 81 -6.31 11.70 4.78
N ALA A 82 -6.19 13.03 4.71
CA ALA A 82 -7.28 13.92 5.09
C ALA A 82 -8.55 13.67 4.28
N VAL A 83 -8.42 13.47 2.96
CA VAL A 83 -9.56 13.19 2.08
C VAL A 83 -10.19 11.83 2.37
N ASN A 84 -9.38 10.77 2.54
CA ASN A 84 -9.87 9.43 2.79
C ASN A 84 -10.59 9.34 4.14
N GLU A 85 -10.01 9.90 5.19
CA GLU A 85 -10.63 9.93 6.52
C GLU A 85 -11.96 10.67 6.49
N PHE A 86 -12.00 11.84 5.85
CA PHE A 86 -13.22 12.63 5.75
C PHE A 86 -14.30 11.94 4.90
N ALA A 87 -13.92 11.35 3.76
CA ALA A 87 -14.84 10.64 2.89
C ALA A 87 -15.44 9.43 3.60
N LEU A 88 -14.61 8.59 4.24
CA LEU A 88 -15.07 7.43 5.00
C LEU A 88 -15.98 7.84 6.15
N ALA A 89 -15.58 8.84 6.95
CA ALA A 89 -16.40 9.32 8.06
C ALA A 89 -17.77 9.83 7.57
N LYS A 90 -17.82 10.58 6.47
CA LYS A 90 -19.09 11.04 5.89
C LYS A 90 -19.94 9.90 5.35
N LEU A 91 -19.34 8.93 4.66
CA LEU A 91 -20.07 7.79 4.14
C LEU A 91 -20.70 6.97 5.27
N MET A 92 -19.90 6.64 6.29
CA MET A 92 -20.36 5.87 7.45
C MET A 92 -21.38 6.63 8.31
N HIS A 93 -21.32 7.96 8.34
CA HIS A 93 -22.28 8.76 9.12
C HIS A 93 -23.65 8.88 8.44
N ASN A 94 -23.68 8.94 7.11
CA ASN A 94 -24.91 9.28 6.37
C ASN A 94 -25.60 8.08 5.71
N PHE A 95 -24.93 6.93 5.63
CA PHE A 95 -25.45 5.76 4.91
C PHE A 95 -25.22 4.46 5.67
N ASP A 96 -26.23 3.59 5.62
CA ASP A 96 -26.10 2.18 5.97
C ASP A 96 -25.81 1.38 4.69
N PHE A 97 -24.67 0.69 4.67
CA PHE A 97 -24.26 -0.11 3.52
C PHE A 97 -24.88 -1.50 3.61
N ALA A 98 -25.57 -1.92 2.55
CA ALA A 98 -26.14 -3.26 2.43
C ALA A 98 -25.92 -3.80 1.01
N LEU A 99 -25.81 -5.12 0.91
CA LEU A 99 -25.77 -5.80 -0.38
C LEU A 99 -27.15 -5.75 -1.06
N PRO A 100 -27.20 -5.70 -2.41
CA PRO A 100 -28.45 -5.85 -3.14
C PRO A 100 -29.14 -7.18 -2.81
N ILE A 101 -30.47 -7.21 -2.95
CA ILE A 101 -31.27 -8.41 -2.68
C ILE A 101 -30.77 -9.57 -3.55
N GLY A 102 -30.44 -10.69 -2.90
CA GLY A 102 -29.96 -11.90 -3.57
C GLY A 102 -28.43 -11.97 -3.76
N VAL A 103 -27.69 -10.92 -3.42
CA VAL A 103 -26.22 -10.93 -3.44
C VAL A 103 -25.70 -11.37 -2.05
N LYS A 104 -24.81 -12.35 -2.03
CA LYS A 104 -24.29 -12.95 -0.78
C LYS A 104 -23.02 -12.29 -0.26
N GLU A 105 -22.18 -11.78 -1.15
CA GLU A 105 -20.89 -11.20 -0.81
C GLU A 105 -20.53 -10.08 -1.78
N TRP A 106 -19.62 -9.21 -1.35
CA TRP A 106 -19.01 -8.21 -2.22
C TRP A 106 -17.97 -8.90 -3.10
N ASP A 107 -18.09 -8.72 -4.41
CA ASP A 107 -17.05 -9.16 -5.34
C ASP A 107 -15.84 -8.23 -5.20
N MET A 108 -14.75 -8.78 -4.66
CA MET A 108 -13.48 -8.09 -4.45
C MET A 108 -12.43 -8.48 -5.50
N THR A 109 -12.81 -9.22 -6.55
CA THR A 109 -11.89 -9.57 -7.64
C THR A 109 -11.52 -8.33 -8.45
N GLU A 110 -10.26 -8.25 -8.90
CA GLU A 110 -9.83 -7.15 -9.76
C GLU A 110 -10.53 -7.23 -11.12
N ALA A 111 -11.13 -6.13 -11.56
CA ALA A 111 -11.68 -6.03 -12.91
C ALA A 111 -10.52 -6.00 -13.93
N ILE A 112 -10.60 -6.86 -14.93
CA ILE A 112 -9.62 -6.99 -16.03
C ILE A 112 -9.82 -5.88 -17.07
#